data_AF-A0A9D1I589-F1
#
_entry.id   AF-A0A9D1I589-F1
#
_cell.length_a   1.000
_cell.length_b   1.000
_cell.length_c   1.000
_cell.angle_alpha   90.00
_cell.angle_beta   90.00
_cell.angle_gamma   90.00
#
_symmetry.space_group_name_H-M   'P 1'
#
loop_
_entity.id
_entity.type
_entity.pdbx_description
1 polymer ?
#
loop_
_entity_poly.entity_id
_entity_poly.type
_entity_poly.pdbx_seq_one_letter_code
_entity_poly.pdbx_strand_id
1 'polypeptide(L)' 'MSFIKLNLSGKDIIVNTDMICYIEEKKKEYIVYFANNFCTLYISKEDATPLLRAINMKKEI' A
#
# COMPACT_ATOMS: atom_id res chain seq x y z
N MET A 1 2.75 -15.52 -0.44
CA MET A 1 1.61 -14.58 -0.46
C MET A 1 1.69 -13.71 0.78
N SER A 2 1.87 -12.40 0.63
CA SER A 2 2.21 -11.47 1.71
C SER A 2 1.12 -10.43 1.89
N PHE A 3 0.46 -10.47 3.03
CA PHE A 3 -0.59 -9.54 3.41
C PHE A 3 -0.10 -8.57 4.47
N ILE A 4 -0.56 -7.33 4.41
CA ILE A 4 -0.37 -6.34 5.46
C ILE A 4 -1.72 -5.84 5.95
N LYS A 5 -1.77 -5.51 7.23
CA LYS A 5 -2.92 -4.83 7.83
C LYS A 5 -2.58 -3.34 7.92
N LEU A 6 -3.39 -2.51 7.28
CA LEU A 6 -3.33 -1.06 7.36
C LEU A 6 -4.50 -0.56 8.20
N ASN A 7 -4.24 0.32 9.15
CA ASN A 7 -5.31 1.05 9.83
C ASN A 7 -5.46 2.41 9.13
N LEU A 8 -6.57 2.58 8.42
CA LEU A 8 -6.88 3.79 7.67
C LEU A 8 -8.13 4.42 8.26
N SER A 9 -7.96 5.55 8.95
CA SER A 9 -9.04 6.30 9.59
C SER A 9 -9.95 5.44 10.47
N GLY A 10 -9.35 4.55 11.28
CA GLY A 10 -10.09 3.66 12.19
C GLY A 10 -10.69 2.41 11.53
N LYS A 11 -10.43 2.20 10.23
CA LYS A 11 -10.80 0.96 9.52
C LYS A 11 -9.57 0.11 9.27
N ASP A 12 -9.67 -1.16 9.59
CA ASP A 12 -8.65 -2.13 9.27
C ASP A 12 -8.84 -2.66 7.85
N ILE A 13 -7.84 -2.41 7.00
CA ILE A 13 -7.81 -2.84 5.60
C ILE A 13 -6.66 -3.84 5.45
N ILE A 14 -6.97 -4.99 4.84
CA ILE A 14 -5.97 -6.01 4.52
C ILE A 14 -5.54 -5.83 3.06
N VAL A 15 -4.26 -5.58 2.84
CA VAL A 15 -3.68 -5.37 1.52
C VAL A 15 -2.79 -6.55 1.16
N ASN A 16 -3.05 -7.17 0.01
CA ASN A 16 -2.14 -8.14 -0.59
C ASN A 16 -1.02 -7.40 -1.34
N THR A 17 0.18 -7.43 -0.78
CA THR A 17 1.34 -6.70 -1.34
C THR A 17 1.87 -7.33 -2.63
N ASP A 18 1.61 -8.61 -2.88
CA ASP A 18 2.01 -9.28 -4.13
C ASP A 18 1.16 -8.83 -5.33
N MET A 19 0.00 -8.22 -5.06
CA MET A 19 -0.84 -7.63 -6.10
C MET A 19 -0.49 -6.18 -6.40
N ILE A 20 0.45 -5.55 -5.68
CA ILE A 20 0.82 -4.15 -5.93
C ILE A 20 1.72 -4.10 -7.17
N CYS A 21 1.27 -3.42 -8.22
CA CYS A 21 2.06 -3.19 -9.42
C CYS A 21 2.88 -1.91 -9.33
N TYR A 22 2.25 -0.83 -8.87
CA TYR A 22 2.84 0.50 -8.89
C TYR A 22 2.32 1.35 -7.73
N ILE A 23 3.19 2.19 -7.18
CA ILE A 23 2.83 3.21 -6.21
C ILE A 23 3.24 4.56 -6.77
N GLU A 24 2.25 5.44 -6.88
CA GLU A 24 2.45 6.83 -7.26
C GLU A 24 2.48 7.71 -6.02
N GLU A 25 3.49 8.56 -5.92
CA GLU A 25 3.59 9.55 -4.87
C GLU A 25 2.97 10.89 -5.31
N LYS A 26 2.00 11.38 -4.54
CA LYS A 26 1.45 12.73 -4.66
C LYS A 26 1.91 13.60 -3.48
N LYS A 27 1.58 14.89 -3.52
CA LYS A 27 2.03 15.87 -2.51
C LYS A 27 1.61 15.49 -1.07
N LYS A 28 0.42 14.92 -0.88
CA LYS A 28 -0.16 14.60 0.44
C LYS A 28 -0.50 13.12 0.66
N GLU A 29 -0.43 12.31 -0.39
CA GLU A 29 -0.91 10.92 -0.38
C GLU A 29 -0.10 10.05 -1.34
N TYR A 30 -0.26 8.74 -1.21
CA TYR A 30 0.18 7.74 -2.16
C TYR A 30 -1.04 7.09 -2.82
N ILE A 31 -0.90 6.76 -4.10
CA ILE A 31 -1.88 6.02 -4.86
C ILE A 31 -1.27 4.65 -5.20
N VAL A 32 -1.93 3.57 -4.77
CA VAL A 32 -1.46 2.19 -4.94
C VAL A 32 -2.31 1.52 -5.99
N TYR A 33 -1.67 1.08 -7.07
CA TYR A 33 -2.29 0.40 -8.19
C TYR A 33 -2.05 -1.11 -8.08
N PHE A 34 -3.14 -1.88 -8.15
CA PHE A 34 -3.10 -3.33 -8.07
C PHE A 34 -3.19 -4.00 -9.44
N ALA A 35 -2.57 -5.17 -9.58
CA ALA A 35 -2.54 -6.00 -10.79
C ALA A 35 -3.93 -6.42 -11.27
N ASN A 36 -4.85 -6.61 -10.33
CA ASN A 36 -6.27 -6.71 -10.64
C ASN A 36 -6.80 -5.27 -10.76
N ASN A 37 -6.98 -4.78 -11.98
CA ASN A 37 -7.51 -3.43 -12.33
C ASN A 37 -8.87 -3.04 -11.68
N PHE A 38 -9.40 -3.82 -10.74
CA PHE A 38 -10.61 -3.58 -9.99
C PHE A 38 -10.44 -2.58 -8.84
N CYS A 39 -9.23 -2.41 -8.29
CA CYS A 39 -9.04 -1.60 -7.09
C CYS A 39 -7.83 -0.67 -7.19
N THR A 40 -7.99 0.53 -6.64
CA THR A 40 -6.92 1.50 -6.39
C THR A 40 -7.06 1.95 -4.94
N LEU A 41 -5.96 1.94 -4.19
CA LEU A 41 -5.95 2.38 -2.79
C LEU A 41 -5.30 3.76 -2.69
N TYR A 42 -6.03 4.70 -2.12
CA TYR A 42 -5.55 6.03 -1.77
C TYR A 42 -5.20 6.06 -0.29
N ILE A 43 -4.00 6.49 0.05
CA ILE A 43 -3.49 6.48 1.42
C ILE A 43 -2.71 7.75 1.73
N SER A 44 -3.06 8.43 2.82
CA SER A 44 -2.34 9.61 3.31
C SER A 44 -0.88 9.26 3.60
N LYS A 45 0.05 10.20 3.40
CA LYS A 45 1.48 9.95 3.69
C LYS A 45 1.73 9.53 5.15
N GLU A 46 0.95 10.06 6.07
CA GLU A 46 1.02 9.76 7.50
C GLU A 46 0.74 8.27 7.79
N ASP A 47 -0.28 7.72 7.12
CA ASP A 47 -0.71 6.32 7.30
C ASP A 47 0.04 5.34 6.39
N ALA A 48 0.76 5.81 5.38
CA ALA A 48 1.46 4.98 4.39
C ALA A 48 2.76 4.33 4.91
N THR A 49 3.29 4.79 6.04
CA THR A 49 4.54 4.29 6.65
C THR A 49 4.62 2.75 6.73
N PRO A 50 3.63 2.03 7.31
CA PRO A 50 3.65 0.56 7.34
C PRO A 50 3.66 -0.08 5.95
N LEU A 51 2.94 0.48 4.97
CA LEU A 51 2.91 -0.03 3.60
C LEU A 51 4.30 0.09 2.94
N LEU A 52 4.91 1.27 3.02
CA LEU A 52 6.21 1.53 2.41
C LEU A 52 7.32 0.69 3.04
N ARG A 53 7.29 0.49 4.37
CA ARG A 53 8.22 -0.42 5.06
C ARG A 53 8.09 -1.85 4.54
N ALA A 54 6.87 -2.36 4.43
CA ALA A 54 6.63 -3.72 3.96
C ALA A 54 7.12 -3.94 2.51
N ILE A 55 7.02 -2.92 1.66
CA ILE A 55 7.48 -2.99 0.26
C ILE A 55 9.00 -2.85 0.16
N ASN A 56 9.63 -1.94 0.91
CA ASN A 56 11.08 -1.78 0.89
C ASN A 56 11.80 -3.02 1.42
N MET A 57 11.28 -3.70 2.44
CA MET A 57 11.86 -4.96 2.93
C MET A 57 11.80 -6.09 1.88
N LYS A 58 10.93 -6.01 0.88
CA LYS A 58 10.89 -6.95 -0.24
C LYS A 58 11.92 -6.62 -1.34
N LYS A 59 12.46 -5.40 -1.38
CA LYS A 59 13.50 -5.01 -2.36
C LYS A 59 14.92 -5.40 -1.95
N GLU A 60 15.15 -5.73 -0.68
CA GLU A 60 16.46 -6.10 -0.12
C GLU A 60 16.75 -7.63 -0.13
N ILE A 61 16.09 -8.40 -1.01
CA ILE A 61 16.33 -9.85 -1.15
C ILE A 61 16.75 -10.18 -2.57
#